data_AF-A0A0G0WWN0-F1
#
_entry.id   AF-A0A0G0WWN0-F1
#
_cell.length_a   1.000
_cell.length_b   1.000
_cell.length_c   1.000
_cell.angle_alpha   90.00
_cell.angle_beta   90.00
_cell.angle_gamma   90.00
#
_symmetry.space_group_name_H-M   'P 1'
#
loop_
_entity.id
_entity.type
_entity.pdbx_description
1 polymer ?
#
loop_
_entity_poly.entity_id
_entity_poly.type
_entity_poly.pdbx_seq_one_letter_code
_entity_poly.pdbx_strand_id
1 'polypeptide(L)'
;TLKVQFSQNAANWYSSSGVEDGWDTLSEGNYIADIDAIDLSGLVWTGRNFYYKVQFESNSPTNDSAPILDEIVVYNTPGTCVSTQYATLVTADSSLGNGNIYELNGGNPTIRGFKYGLTQTDTWDVHEEGDFTTGSYSLDVTVLDPLTTYYIRAYATNPRGITYGDWVSFTTSGNYSSSGTLTSTNFLSGYEVETINRFVYNLTDKPEDTTATIQFSQDGETWYNSAGTPGGTDTMKKGINSVNLVDLEWTGDNFYYQIEFTSATGDETPALSEVSVLINDPPGIRLEGVQMEGICVGDAPCF
;
A
#
# COMPACT_ATOMS: atom_id res chain seq x y z
N THR A 1 -49.47 -5.56 -27.87
CA THR A 1 -48.21 -6.28 -27.60
C THR A 1 -47.13 -5.30 -27.30
N LEU A 2 -46.29 -5.62 -26.31
CA LEU A 2 -45.08 -4.86 -26.00
C LEU A 2 -43.88 -5.75 -26.34
N LYS A 3 -42.90 -5.22 -27.06
CA LYS A 3 -41.70 -5.96 -27.45
C LYS A 3 -40.44 -5.18 -27.15
N VAL A 4 -39.34 -5.86 -26.87
CA VAL A 4 -38.03 -5.25 -26.64
C VAL A 4 -36.93 -5.93 -27.45
N GLN A 5 -35.91 -5.18 -27.81
CA GLN A 5 -34.63 -5.68 -28.33
C GLN A 5 -33.49 -4.81 -27.80
N PHE A 6 -32.27 -5.34 -27.86
CA PHE A 6 -31.10 -4.79 -27.19
C PHE A 6 -29.94 -4.55 -28.16
N SER A 7 -28.98 -3.70 -27.79
CA SER A 7 -27.80 -3.40 -28.59
C SER A 7 -26.63 -2.87 -27.74
N GLN A 8 -25.40 -3.08 -28.20
CA GLN A 8 -24.20 -2.42 -27.63
C GLN A 8 -23.72 -1.20 -28.42
N ASN A 9 -24.20 -1.03 -29.66
CA ASN A 9 -23.68 -0.01 -30.59
C ASN A 9 -24.78 0.86 -31.23
N ALA A 10 -26.04 0.63 -30.85
CA ALA A 10 -27.25 1.27 -31.42
C ALA A 10 -27.47 1.06 -32.93
N ALA A 11 -26.62 0.26 -33.59
CA ALA A 11 -26.71 -0.06 -35.01
C ALA A 11 -27.26 -1.48 -35.23
N ASN A 12 -26.71 -2.48 -34.54
CA ASN A 12 -27.12 -3.88 -34.63
C ASN A 12 -27.97 -4.22 -33.40
N TRP A 13 -29.11 -4.87 -33.63
CA TRP A 13 -30.09 -5.14 -32.59
C TRP A 13 -30.38 -6.63 -32.47
N TYR A 14 -30.63 -7.10 -31.25
CA TYR A 14 -30.78 -8.52 -30.97
C TYR A 14 -31.89 -8.75 -29.93
N SER A 15 -32.55 -9.91 -30.00
CA SER A 15 -33.30 -10.43 -28.86
C SER A 15 -32.38 -10.93 -27.75
N SER A 16 -32.94 -11.20 -26.57
CA SER A 16 -32.25 -11.83 -25.43
C SER A 16 -31.59 -13.17 -25.79
N SER A 17 -32.16 -13.88 -26.76
CA SER A 17 -31.65 -15.15 -27.27
C SER A 17 -30.55 -14.99 -28.36
N GLY A 18 -30.14 -13.77 -28.66
CA GLY A 18 -29.05 -13.48 -29.61
C GLY A 18 -29.46 -13.53 -31.08
N VAL A 19 -30.76 -13.46 -31.39
CA VAL A 19 -31.25 -13.41 -32.78
C VAL A 19 -31.20 -11.97 -33.27
N GLU A 20 -30.44 -11.71 -34.33
CA GLU A 20 -30.36 -10.38 -34.98
C GLU A 20 -31.72 -9.94 -35.51
N ASP A 21 -32.08 -8.68 -35.27
CA ASP A 21 -33.41 -8.07 -35.47
C ASP A 21 -34.57 -8.82 -34.79
N GLY A 22 -34.24 -9.75 -33.89
CA GLY A 22 -35.19 -10.49 -33.07
C GLY A 22 -35.78 -9.62 -31.96
N TRP A 23 -37.00 -9.96 -31.54
CA TRP A 23 -37.72 -9.27 -30.48
C TRP A 23 -38.14 -10.24 -29.38
N ASP A 24 -38.02 -9.80 -28.13
CA ASP A 24 -38.63 -10.44 -26.97
C ASP A 24 -40.00 -9.83 -26.72
N THR A 25 -41.02 -10.66 -26.55
CA THR A 25 -42.38 -10.19 -26.22
C THR A 25 -42.54 -10.10 -24.72
N LEU A 26 -42.97 -8.93 -24.23
CA LEU A 26 -43.19 -8.67 -22.82
C LEU A 26 -44.64 -9.03 -22.43
N SER A 27 -44.78 -9.66 -21.28
CA SER A 27 -46.08 -9.99 -20.67
C SER A 27 -46.46 -8.94 -19.64
N GLU A 28 -47.75 -8.85 -19.33
CA GLU A 28 -48.25 -7.98 -18.26
C GLU A 28 -47.82 -8.50 -16.89
N GLY A 29 -47.29 -7.60 -16.04
CA GLY A 29 -46.85 -7.95 -14.69
C GLY A 29 -45.76 -7.00 -14.17
N ASN A 30 -45.34 -7.25 -12.93
CA ASN A 30 -44.19 -6.57 -12.32
C ASN A 30 -42.96 -7.47 -12.46
N TYR A 31 -41.94 -6.99 -13.17
CA TYR A 31 -40.69 -7.70 -13.46
C TYR A 31 -39.46 -6.86 -13.07
N ILE A 32 -39.60 -5.96 -12.08
CA ILE A 32 -38.49 -5.08 -11.67
C ILE A 32 -37.41 -5.81 -10.86
N ALA A 33 -37.71 -6.97 -10.26
CA ALA A 33 -36.76 -7.72 -9.46
C ALA A 33 -35.77 -8.48 -10.35
N ASP A 34 -34.51 -8.58 -9.91
CA ASP A 34 -33.42 -9.24 -10.65
C ASP A 34 -33.77 -10.67 -11.10
N ILE A 35 -34.43 -11.45 -10.22
CA ILE A 35 -34.85 -12.83 -10.52
C ILE A 35 -35.89 -12.95 -11.64
N ASP A 36 -36.63 -11.88 -11.90
CA ASP A 36 -37.69 -11.81 -12.90
C ASP A 36 -37.25 -11.06 -14.17
N ALA A 37 -36.00 -10.55 -14.18
CA ALA A 37 -35.45 -9.79 -15.30
C ALA A 37 -35.18 -10.69 -16.52
N ILE A 38 -35.19 -10.08 -17.71
CA ILE A 38 -34.79 -10.76 -18.94
C ILE A 38 -33.29 -11.04 -18.86
N ASP A 39 -32.91 -12.32 -18.83
CA ASP A 39 -31.51 -12.72 -18.80
C ASP A 39 -30.85 -12.46 -20.16
N LEU A 40 -29.86 -11.57 -20.15
CA LEU A 40 -29.05 -11.20 -21.32
C LEU A 40 -27.63 -11.80 -21.27
N SER A 41 -27.32 -12.60 -20.24
CA SER A 41 -25.97 -13.14 -20.04
C SER A 41 -25.51 -14.03 -21.21
N GLY A 42 -26.44 -14.70 -21.90
CA GLY A 42 -26.18 -15.50 -23.09
C GLY A 42 -25.65 -14.71 -24.30
N LEU A 43 -25.79 -13.39 -24.30
CA LEU A 43 -25.25 -12.51 -25.35
C LEU A 43 -23.74 -12.27 -25.20
N VAL A 44 -23.17 -12.55 -24.03
CA VAL A 44 -21.74 -12.37 -23.72
C VAL A 44 -21.24 -10.94 -24.00
N TRP A 45 -22.12 -9.97 -23.79
CA TRP A 45 -21.86 -8.55 -24.05
C TRP A 45 -21.02 -7.92 -22.94
N THR A 46 -19.97 -7.19 -23.34
CA THR A 46 -19.06 -6.49 -22.43
C THR A 46 -18.89 -5.02 -22.81
N GLY A 47 -18.47 -4.18 -21.86
CA GLY A 47 -18.19 -2.77 -22.09
C GLY A 47 -19.24 -1.80 -21.54
N ARG A 48 -19.13 -0.54 -21.95
CA ARG A 48 -19.81 0.59 -21.27
C ARG A 48 -21.18 0.96 -21.85
N ASN A 49 -21.50 0.46 -23.04
CA ASN A 49 -22.67 0.87 -23.79
C ASN A 49 -23.72 -0.23 -23.78
N PHE A 50 -24.94 0.15 -23.42
CA PHE A 50 -26.11 -0.70 -23.48
C PHE A 50 -27.29 0.15 -23.94
N TYR A 51 -27.94 -0.29 -25.00
CA TYR A 51 -29.10 0.35 -25.60
C TYR A 51 -30.23 -0.66 -25.65
N TYR A 52 -31.46 -0.18 -25.50
CA TYR A 52 -32.67 -0.97 -25.70
C TYR A 52 -33.65 -0.18 -26.57
N LYS A 53 -34.51 -0.91 -27.26
CA LYS A 53 -35.61 -0.35 -28.04
C LYS A 53 -36.88 -1.10 -27.69
N VAL A 54 -37.92 -0.35 -27.37
CA VAL A 54 -39.24 -0.90 -27.05
C VAL A 54 -40.21 -0.57 -28.18
N GLN A 55 -41.02 -1.54 -28.59
CA GLN A 55 -42.07 -1.36 -29.58
C GLN A 55 -43.44 -1.65 -28.95
N PHE A 56 -44.35 -0.71 -29.14
CA PHE A 56 -45.74 -0.80 -28.72
C PHE A 56 -46.60 -1.09 -29.94
N GLU A 57 -47.36 -2.17 -29.89
CA GLU A 57 -48.33 -2.54 -30.93
C GLU A 57 -49.72 -2.63 -30.29
N SER A 58 -50.69 -1.91 -30.85
CA SER A 58 -52.10 -2.10 -30.48
C SER A 58 -52.78 -2.95 -31.53
N ASN A 59 -53.50 -3.97 -31.06
CA ASN A 59 -54.41 -4.75 -31.89
C ASN A 59 -55.87 -4.36 -31.61
N SER A 60 -56.11 -3.22 -30.94
CA SER A 60 -57.47 -2.75 -30.69
C SER A 60 -58.13 -2.37 -32.02
N PRO A 61 -59.32 -2.94 -32.36
CA PRO A 61 -60.04 -2.59 -33.57
C PRO A 61 -60.39 -1.09 -33.66
N THR A 62 -60.43 -0.41 -32.52
CA THR A 62 -60.78 1.00 -32.34
C THR A 62 -59.57 1.89 -32.09
N ASN A 63 -58.35 1.34 -32.02
CA ASN A 63 -57.10 2.06 -31.70
C ASN A 63 -57.15 2.86 -30.38
N ASP A 64 -57.99 2.46 -29.44
CA ASP A 64 -58.24 3.17 -28.18
C ASP A 64 -57.40 2.67 -27.00
N SER A 65 -56.61 1.61 -27.21
CA SER A 65 -55.89 0.91 -26.15
C SER A 65 -54.44 0.72 -26.55
N ALA A 66 -53.49 1.03 -25.67
CA ALA A 66 -52.07 0.79 -25.86
C ALA A 66 -51.44 0.26 -24.55
N PRO A 67 -50.40 -0.59 -24.64
CA PRO A 67 -49.67 -0.99 -23.43
C PRO A 67 -48.97 0.22 -22.81
N ILE A 68 -48.86 0.22 -21.48
CA ILE A 68 -48.12 1.22 -20.71
C ILE A 68 -46.87 0.54 -20.14
N LEU A 69 -45.73 1.21 -20.23
CA LEU A 69 -44.48 0.79 -19.59
C LEU A 69 -44.12 1.86 -18.56
N ASP A 70 -44.09 1.47 -17.29
CA ASP A 70 -43.90 2.38 -16.16
C ASP A 70 -42.41 2.58 -15.84
N GLU A 71 -41.70 1.48 -15.59
CA GLU A 71 -40.29 1.50 -15.15
C GLU A 71 -39.44 0.47 -15.91
N ILE A 72 -38.17 0.81 -16.10
CA ILE A 72 -37.12 -0.09 -16.63
C ILE A 72 -35.94 -0.06 -15.68
N VAL A 73 -35.56 -1.24 -15.19
CA VAL A 73 -34.35 -1.47 -14.37
C VAL A 73 -33.38 -2.33 -15.16
N VAL A 74 -32.09 -2.00 -15.12
CA VAL A 74 -31.02 -2.78 -15.76
C VAL A 74 -30.05 -3.26 -14.70
N TYR A 75 -29.96 -4.58 -14.53
CA TYR A 75 -28.98 -5.23 -13.68
C TYR A 75 -27.69 -5.49 -14.48
N ASN A 76 -26.55 -5.24 -13.86
CA ASN A 76 -25.24 -5.53 -14.46
C ASN A 76 -24.28 -6.06 -13.41
N THR A 77 -23.37 -6.93 -13.86
CA THR A 77 -22.22 -7.33 -13.07
C THR A 77 -21.08 -6.35 -13.35
N PRO A 78 -20.51 -5.68 -12.33
CA PRO A 78 -19.33 -4.84 -12.53
C PRO A 78 -18.21 -5.69 -13.15
N GLY A 79 -17.69 -5.28 -14.31
CA GLY A 79 -16.50 -5.92 -14.86
C GLY A 79 -15.30 -5.72 -13.92
N THR A 80 -14.43 -6.73 -13.82
CA THR A 80 -13.16 -6.59 -13.11
C THR A 80 -12.34 -5.48 -13.77
N CYS A 81 -11.90 -4.49 -13.00
CA CYS A 81 -11.11 -3.37 -13.53
C CYS A 81 -9.66 -3.37 -13.03
N VAL A 82 -9.32 -4.34 -12.18
CA VAL A 82 -8.04 -4.44 -11.49
C VAL A 82 -7.50 -5.87 -11.54
N SER A 83 -6.19 -6.01 -11.73
CA SER A 83 -5.47 -7.28 -11.62
C SER A 83 -4.49 -7.23 -10.46
N THR A 84 -4.39 -8.35 -9.75
CA THR A 84 -3.39 -8.56 -8.69
C THR A 84 -2.14 -9.19 -9.31
N GLN A 85 -0.98 -8.66 -8.98
CA GLN A 85 0.32 -9.24 -9.33
C GLN A 85 0.97 -9.82 -8.07
N TYR A 86 1.98 -10.66 -8.22
CA TYR A 86 2.72 -11.20 -7.07
C TYR A 86 3.29 -10.07 -6.21
N ALA A 87 3.21 -10.25 -4.89
CA ALA A 87 3.89 -9.36 -3.95
C ALA A 87 5.41 -9.42 -4.16
N THR A 88 6.08 -8.30 -3.98
CA THR A 88 7.55 -8.16 -4.03
C THR A 88 8.06 -7.59 -2.71
N LEU A 89 9.38 -7.47 -2.55
CA LEU A 89 10.00 -6.94 -1.32
C LEU A 89 9.44 -7.58 -0.04
N VAL A 90 9.20 -8.89 -0.09
CA VAL A 90 8.63 -9.63 1.04
C VAL A 90 9.72 -9.81 2.11
N THR A 91 9.50 -9.22 3.28
CA THR A 91 10.34 -9.35 4.48
C THR A 91 9.65 -10.27 5.49
N ALA A 92 10.15 -10.29 6.74
CA ALA A 92 9.52 -11.02 7.84
C ALA A 92 8.20 -10.40 8.29
N ASP A 93 8.07 -9.09 8.16
CA ASP A 93 7.00 -8.27 8.74
C ASP A 93 6.27 -7.39 7.71
N SER A 94 6.71 -7.40 6.44
CA SER A 94 6.15 -6.58 5.40
C SER A 94 6.21 -7.22 4.00
N SER A 95 5.45 -6.64 3.08
CA SER A 95 5.57 -6.90 1.65
C SER A 95 5.08 -5.71 0.84
N LEU A 96 5.52 -5.59 -0.41
CA LEU A 96 4.98 -4.64 -1.37
C LEU A 96 3.90 -5.32 -2.23
N GLY A 97 2.64 -4.95 -2.03
CA GLY A 97 1.52 -5.41 -2.85
C GLY A 97 1.54 -4.73 -4.22
N ASN A 98 1.34 -5.49 -5.30
CA ASN A 98 1.39 -4.97 -6.67
C ASN A 98 0.04 -5.16 -7.38
N GLY A 99 -0.52 -4.07 -7.89
CA GLY A 99 -1.83 -4.05 -8.56
C GLY A 99 -1.76 -3.27 -9.86
N ASN A 100 -2.72 -3.52 -10.76
CA ASN A 100 -2.86 -2.73 -11.98
C ASN A 100 -4.32 -2.52 -12.33
N ILE A 101 -4.72 -1.26 -12.48
CA ILE A 101 -6.03 -0.89 -13.01
C ILE A 101 -5.90 -0.90 -14.54
N TYR A 102 -6.51 -1.87 -15.21
CA TYR A 102 -6.40 -2.00 -16.68
C TYR A 102 -7.56 -1.37 -17.44
N GLU A 103 -8.71 -1.14 -16.79
CA GLU A 103 -9.89 -0.50 -17.39
C GLU A 103 -10.62 0.37 -16.36
N LEU A 104 -11.52 1.26 -16.82
CA LEU A 104 -12.25 2.22 -15.98
C LEU A 104 -13.77 2.05 -16.09
N ASN A 105 -14.27 0.82 -16.30
CA ASN A 105 -15.66 0.48 -16.65
C ASN A 105 -16.72 0.84 -15.57
N GLY A 106 -16.80 2.10 -15.18
CA GLY A 106 -17.64 2.63 -14.12
C GLY A 106 -17.23 4.03 -13.64
N GLY A 107 -16.20 4.61 -14.25
CA GLY A 107 -15.59 5.86 -13.83
C GLY A 107 -14.21 5.62 -13.24
N ASN A 108 -13.50 6.72 -12.98
CA ASN A 108 -12.22 6.67 -12.28
C ASN A 108 -12.40 6.09 -10.88
N PRO A 109 -11.56 5.14 -10.45
CA PRO A 109 -11.55 4.71 -9.07
C PRO A 109 -11.23 5.86 -8.12
N THR A 110 -11.99 5.94 -7.02
CA THR A 110 -11.76 6.87 -5.92
C THR A 110 -10.97 6.26 -4.77
N ILE A 111 -10.91 4.92 -4.72
CA ILE A 111 -10.13 4.14 -3.76
C ILE A 111 -9.45 3.02 -4.54
N ARG A 112 -8.18 2.74 -4.24
CA ARG A 112 -7.51 1.51 -4.67
C ARG A 112 -6.65 0.95 -3.54
N GLY A 113 -6.49 -0.36 -3.51
CA GLY A 113 -5.76 -0.99 -2.42
C GLY A 113 -5.64 -2.48 -2.57
N PHE A 114 -5.39 -3.13 -1.43
CA PHE A 114 -5.29 -4.58 -1.30
C PHE A 114 -6.09 -5.07 -0.09
N LYS A 115 -6.84 -6.15 -0.29
CA LYS A 115 -7.40 -6.95 0.80
C LYS A 115 -6.49 -8.15 1.01
N TYR A 116 -6.24 -8.51 2.27
CA TYR A 116 -5.36 -9.63 2.58
C TYR A 116 -5.77 -10.38 3.85
N GLY A 117 -5.25 -11.60 4.02
CA GLY A 117 -5.61 -12.50 5.10
C GLY A 117 -4.76 -13.77 5.13
N LEU A 118 -4.90 -14.56 6.19
CA LEU A 118 -4.30 -15.91 6.28
C LEU A 118 -5.04 -16.96 5.42
N THR A 119 -6.21 -16.57 4.89
CA THR A 119 -6.99 -17.33 3.92
C THR A 119 -7.45 -16.36 2.82
N GLN A 120 -8.11 -16.87 1.77
CA GLN A 120 -8.73 -16.05 0.70
C GLN A 120 -10.02 -15.35 1.17
N THR A 121 -9.92 -14.66 2.31
CA THR A 121 -10.98 -13.88 2.93
C THR A 121 -10.44 -12.48 3.21
N ASP A 122 -11.26 -11.46 3.01
CA ASP A 122 -10.89 -10.06 3.26
C ASP A 122 -10.82 -9.79 4.77
N THR A 123 -9.68 -10.11 5.41
CA THR A 123 -9.47 -9.90 6.84
C THR A 123 -8.94 -8.50 7.13
N TRP A 124 -7.92 -8.08 6.39
CA TRP A 124 -7.21 -6.81 6.53
C TRP A 124 -7.21 -6.03 5.22
N ASP A 125 -6.90 -4.73 5.32
CA ASP A 125 -6.95 -3.79 4.22
C ASP A 125 -5.81 -2.78 4.31
N VAL A 126 -5.16 -2.52 3.18
CA VAL A 126 -4.37 -1.32 2.95
C VAL A 126 -4.87 -0.62 1.68
N HIS A 127 -5.03 0.69 1.72
CA HIS A 127 -5.55 1.45 0.58
C HIS A 127 -5.09 2.91 0.59
N GLU A 128 -5.31 3.53 -0.56
CA GLU A 128 -5.22 4.98 -0.75
C GLU A 128 -6.49 5.50 -1.44
N GLU A 129 -6.83 6.75 -1.15
CA GLU A 129 -7.92 7.49 -1.78
C GLU A 129 -7.36 8.51 -2.77
N GLY A 130 -8.10 8.78 -3.85
CA GLY A 130 -7.65 9.69 -4.89
C GLY A 130 -8.59 9.76 -6.09
N ASP A 131 -8.09 10.29 -7.21
CA ASP A 131 -8.75 10.20 -8.51
C ASP A 131 -7.83 9.42 -9.44
N PHE A 132 -8.05 8.11 -9.51
CA PHE A 132 -7.12 7.19 -10.16
C PHE A 132 -7.52 6.91 -11.62
N THR A 133 -6.52 6.74 -12.47
CA THR A 133 -6.68 6.27 -13.85
C THR A 133 -6.11 4.87 -14.01
N THR A 134 -6.08 4.35 -15.23
CA THR A 134 -5.39 3.10 -15.54
C THR A 134 -3.90 3.20 -15.22
N GLY A 135 -3.30 2.08 -14.82
CA GLY A 135 -1.88 1.95 -14.54
C GLY A 135 -1.59 1.05 -13.35
N SER A 136 -0.31 0.69 -13.22
CA SER A 136 0.21 -0.04 -12.08
C SER A 136 0.26 0.83 -10.83
N TYR A 137 0.09 0.21 -9.68
CA TYR A 137 0.26 0.81 -8.37
C TYR A 137 0.78 -0.22 -7.38
N SER A 138 1.38 0.26 -6.30
CA SER A 138 1.90 -0.58 -5.23
C SER A 138 1.70 0.09 -3.88
N LEU A 139 1.43 -0.71 -2.84
CA LEU A 139 1.29 -0.25 -1.46
C LEU A 139 2.02 -1.21 -0.52
N ASP A 140 2.65 -0.65 0.52
CA ASP A 140 3.28 -1.43 1.57
C ASP A 140 2.22 -2.09 2.46
N VAL A 141 2.36 -3.40 2.66
CA VAL A 141 1.59 -4.19 3.62
C VAL A 141 2.52 -4.48 4.78
N THR A 142 2.24 -3.93 5.96
CA THR A 142 3.11 -4.01 7.14
C THR A 142 2.43 -4.74 8.29
N VAL A 143 3.16 -4.97 9.39
CA VAL A 143 2.66 -5.65 10.60
C VAL A 143 2.20 -7.08 10.28
N LEU A 144 3.04 -7.81 9.54
CA LEU A 144 2.84 -9.22 9.22
C LEU A 144 3.60 -10.11 10.19
N ASP A 145 3.11 -11.34 10.38
CA ASP A 145 3.81 -12.35 11.14
C ASP A 145 4.88 -13.02 10.26
N PRO A 146 6.05 -13.39 10.81
CA PRO A 146 7.11 -14.09 10.08
C PRO A 146 6.71 -15.51 9.71
N LEU A 147 7.39 -16.09 8.71
CA LEU A 147 7.16 -17.47 8.24
C LEU A 147 5.69 -17.80 7.94
N THR A 148 4.90 -16.79 7.59
CA THR A 148 3.44 -16.90 7.50
C THR A 148 3.00 -16.65 6.08
N THR A 149 2.15 -17.55 5.57
CA THR A 149 1.57 -17.42 4.24
C THR A 149 0.33 -16.53 4.31
N TYR A 150 0.37 -15.43 3.55
CA TYR A 150 -0.75 -14.52 3.35
C TYR A 150 -1.30 -14.67 1.94
N TYR A 151 -2.61 -14.47 1.81
CA TYR A 151 -3.31 -14.30 0.56
C TYR A 151 -3.67 -12.82 0.42
N ILE A 152 -3.43 -12.26 -0.77
CA ILE A 152 -3.66 -10.86 -1.07
C ILE A 152 -4.37 -10.73 -2.43
N ARG A 153 -5.28 -9.76 -2.53
CA ARG A 153 -5.92 -9.36 -3.79
C ARG A 153 -6.01 -7.85 -3.90
N ALA A 154 -5.73 -7.34 -5.09
CA ALA A 154 -5.93 -5.94 -5.42
C ALA A 154 -7.44 -5.63 -5.49
N TYR A 155 -7.82 -4.41 -5.12
CA TYR A 155 -9.18 -3.92 -5.31
C TYR A 155 -9.19 -2.44 -5.71
N ALA A 156 -10.28 -2.04 -6.37
CA ALA A 156 -10.54 -0.64 -6.72
C ALA A 156 -12.02 -0.34 -6.58
N THR A 157 -12.36 0.81 -6.00
CA THR A 157 -13.73 1.32 -5.85
C THR A 157 -13.95 2.48 -6.80
N ASN A 158 -14.95 2.37 -7.66
CA ASN A 158 -15.38 3.44 -8.57
C ASN A 158 -16.85 3.79 -8.30
N PRO A 159 -17.44 4.80 -8.98
CA PRO A 159 -18.84 5.18 -8.79
C PRO A 159 -19.88 4.05 -9.01
N ARG A 160 -19.51 2.95 -9.69
CA ARG A 160 -20.38 1.78 -9.89
C ARG A 160 -20.18 0.67 -8.85
N GLY A 161 -19.16 0.76 -8.00
CA GLY A 161 -18.92 -0.18 -6.91
C GLY A 161 -17.47 -0.63 -6.80
N ILE A 162 -17.27 -1.74 -6.09
CA ILE A 162 -15.95 -2.31 -5.81
C ILE A 162 -15.68 -3.44 -6.80
N THR A 163 -14.47 -3.48 -7.31
CA THR A 163 -13.95 -4.56 -8.14
C THR A 163 -12.72 -5.15 -7.49
N TYR A 164 -12.53 -6.45 -7.67
CA TYR A 164 -11.44 -7.21 -7.09
C TYR A 164 -10.67 -7.92 -8.18
N GLY A 165 -9.35 -8.01 -8.00
CA GLY A 165 -8.50 -8.92 -8.76
C GLY A 165 -8.53 -10.33 -8.16
N ASP A 166 -7.81 -11.24 -8.81
CA ASP A 166 -7.62 -12.60 -8.31
C ASP A 166 -6.76 -12.62 -7.03
N TRP A 167 -6.96 -13.64 -6.21
CA TRP A 167 -6.09 -13.92 -5.08
C TRP A 167 -4.73 -14.42 -5.56
N VAL A 168 -3.68 -13.85 -4.99
CA VAL A 168 -2.32 -14.41 -5.03
C VAL A 168 -1.86 -14.67 -3.59
N SER A 169 -0.80 -15.46 -3.42
CA SER A 169 -0.21 -15.70 -2.10
C SER A 169 1.26 -15.33 -2.08
N PHE A 170 1.75 -14.96 -0.90
CA PHE A 170 3.16 -14.84 -0.58
C PHE A 170 3.40 -15.38 0.83
N THR A 171 4.64 -15.75 1.13
CA THR A 171 5.04 -16.19 2.46
C THR A 171 6.12 -15.24 2.96
N THR A 172 5.89 -14.62 4.12
CA THR A 172 6.89 -13.78 4.77
C THR A 172 8.15 -14.59 5.08
N SER A 173 9.31 -13.96 4.96
CA SER A 173 10.56 -14.64 5.26
C SER A 173 10.69 -14.91 6.76
N GLY A 174 11.39 -15.97 7.16
CA GLY A 174 11.76 -16.17 8.57
C GLY A 174 13.07 -15.52 8.98
N ASN A 175 13.80 -14.94 8.03
CA ASN A 175 15.04 -14.25 8.32
C ASN A 175 14.72 -12.78 8.54
N TYR A 176 14.68 -12.36 9.79
CA TYR A 176 14.97 -10.98 10.11
C TYR A 176 16.39 -10.66 9.63
N SER A 177 16.64 -9.42 9.21
CA SER A 177 18.01 -8.99 8.95
C SER A 177 18.82 -9.20 10.23
N SER A 178 19.94 -9.92 10.16
CA SER A 178 20.85 -10.08 11.31
C SER A 178 21.66 -8.82 11.59
N SER A 179 21.50 -7.78 10.76
CA SER A 179 22.13 -6.47 10.93
C SER A 179 21.35 -5.37 10.23
N GLY A 180 21.52 -4.14 10.69
CA GLY A 180 21.00 -2.92 10.06
C GLY A 180 21.82 -1.70 10.48
N THR A 181 21.94 -0.71 9.59
CA THR A 181 22.88 0.41 9.73
C THR A 181 22.22 1.78 9.59
N LEU A 182 21.95 2.47 10.69
CA LEU A 182 21.34 3.81 10.71
C LEU A 182 22.42 4.84 10.41
N THR A 183 22.25 5.68 9.39
CA THR A 183 23.17 6.79 9.10
C THR A 183 22.43 8.11 9.25
N SER A 184 22.98 9.03 10.02
CA SER A 184 22.39 10.36 10.16
C SER A 184 22.60 11.21 8.90
N THR A 185 21.76 12.22 8.69
CA THR A 185 22.19 13.35 7.86
C THR A 185 23.12 14.27 8.67
N ASN A 186 23.51 15.42 8.12
CA ASN A 186 24.34 16.36 8.86
C ASN A 186 23.57 16.92 10.07
N PHE A 187 23.97 16.48 11.26
CA PHE A 187 23.33 16.84 12.52
C PHE A 187 23.51 18.32 12.88
N LEU A 188 24.58 18.95 12.39
CA LEU A 188 24.92 20.34 12.67
C LEU A 188 24.52 21.29 11.53
N SER A 189 23.66 20.85 10.61
CA SER A 189 23.18 21.70 9.53
C SER A 189 22.54 22.98 10.07
N GLY A 190 23.11 24.14 9.72
CA GLY A 190 22.67 25.46 10.17
C GLY A 190 23.29 25.95 11.49
N TYR A 191 24.25 25.22 12.06
CA TYR A 191 25.02 25.60 13.24
C TYR A 191 26.51 25.76 12.91
N GLU A 192 27.15 26.79 13.45
CA GLU A 192 28.62 26.88 13.48
C GLU A 192 29.08 26.50 14.89
N VAL A 193 29.88 25.43 15.02
CA VAL A 193 30.34 24.96 16.33
C VAL A 193 31.87 24.98 16.42
N GLU A 194 32.39 25.48 17.54
CA GLU A 194 33.84 25.52 17.76
C GLU A 194 34.39 24.13 18.07
N THR A 195 33.72 23.35 18.91
CA THR A 195 34.14 21.98 19.23
C THR A 195 32.96 21.04 19.44
N ILE A 196 33.09 19.80 18.98
CA ILE A 196 32.16 18.70 19.25
C ILE A 196 32.70 17.88 20.41
N ASN A 197 32.03 17.90 21.55
CA ASN A 197 32.59 17.34 22.79
C ASN A 197 32.07 15.94 23.10
N ARG A 198 30.75 15.73 23.04
CA ARG A 198 30.14 14.45 23.43
C ARG A 198 28.94 14.11 22.57
N PHE A 199 28.83 12.82 22.25
CA PHE A 199 27.61 12.22 21.74
C PHE A 199 26.85 11.56 22.88
N VAL A 200 25.56 11.82 23.01
CA VAL A 200 24.69 11.27 24.05
C VAL A 200 23.57 10.47 23.39
N TYR A 201 23.26 9.31 23.96
CA TYR A 201 22.22 8.44 23.44
C TYR A 201 21.45 7.74 24.55
N ASN A 202 20.22 7.33 24.25
CA ASN A 202 19.41 6.47 25.11
C ASN A 202 18.98 5.20 24.35
N LEU A 203 19.71 4.10 24.61
CA LEU A 203 19.39 2.79 24.07
C LEU A 203 18.38 2.10 24.99
N THR A 204 17.10 2.20 24.67
CA THR A 204 16.00 1.73 25.52
C THR A 204 15.95 0.22 25.67
N ASP A 205 16.36 -0.51 24.63
CA ASP A 205 16.48 -1.96 24.73
C ASP A 205 17.71 -2.50 24.01
N LYS A 206 18.27 -3.58 24.58
CA LYS A 206 19.42 -4.28 24.06
C LYS A 206 19.40 -5.72 24.57
N PRO A 207 18.80 -6.64 23.80
CA PRO A 207 18.74 -8.06 24.14
C PRO A 207 20.14 -8.71 24.21
N GLU A 208 20.27 -9.84 24.92
CA GLU A 208 21.57 -10.44 25.26
C GLU A 208 22.39 -10.86 24.02
N ASP A 209 21.73 -11.31 22.95
CA ASP A 209 22.37 -11.82 21.73
C ASP A 209 22.49 -10.78 20.60
N THR A 210 22.40 -9.50 20.95
CA THR A 210 22.49 -8.39 20.00
C THR A 210 23.75 -7.54 20.21
N THR A 211 24.20 -6.83 19.18
CA THR A 211 25.21 -5.76 19.29
C THR A 211 24.67 -4.44 18.76
N ALA A 212 25.16 -3.34 19.31
CA ALA A 212 24.90 -1.99 18.81
C ALA A 212 26.23 -1.26 18.86
N THR A 213 26.70 -0.76 17.72
CA THR A 213 27.97 -0.03 17.63
C THR A 213 27.78 1.29 16.91
N ILE A 214 28.62 2.28 17.21
CA ILE A 214 28.52 3.62 16.63
C ILE A 214 29.86 4.08 16.05
N GLN A 215 29.79 4.85 14.98
CA GLN A 215 30.88 5.58 14.35
C GLN A 215 30.46 7.02 14.07
N PHE A 216 31.43 7.88 13.82
CA PHE A 216 31.23 9.31 13.57
C PHE A 216 32.00 9.75 12.32
N SER A 217 31.56 10.85 11.71
CA SER A 217 32.19 11.41 10.50
C SER A 217 31.96 12.93 10.40
N GLN A 218 32.84 13.64 9.68
CA GLN A 218 32.65 15.04 9.27
C GLN A 218 32.35 15.21 7.78
N ASP A 219 32.55 14.18 6.96
CA ASP A 219 32.33 14.22 5.51
C ASP A 219 31.17 13.32 5.05
N GLY A 220 30.66 12.45 5.94
CA GLY A 220 29.64 11.45 5.63
C GLY A 220 30.17 10.23 4.85
N GLU A 221 31.47 10.18 4.56
CA GLU A 221 32.11 9.13 3.75
C GLU A 221 33.15 8.35 4.56
N THR A 222 33.97 9.04 5.35
CA THR A 222 35.04 8.47 6.18
C THR A 222 34.60 8.41 7.63
N TRP A 223 34.61 7.21 8.21
CA TRP A 223 34.06 6.93 9.54
C TRP A 223 35.15 6.60 10.56
N TYR A 224 34.97 7.07 11.79
CA TYR A 224 35.92 6.91 12.90
C TYR A 224 35.18 6.51 14.18
N ASN A 225 35.85 5.76 15.07
CA ASN A 225 35.42 5.69 16.47
C ASN A 225 35.86 6.93 17.24
N SER A 226 35.43 7.02 18.50
CA SER A 226 35.80 8.07 19.45
C SER A 226 37.30 8.20 19.71
N ALA A 227 38.08 7.16 19.45
CA ALA A 227 39.53 7.17 19.57
C ALA A 227 40.26 7.63 18.30
N GLY A 228 39.53 8.05 17.26
CA GLY A 228 40.09 8.54 15.99
C GLY A 228 40.63 7.43 15.08
N THR A 229 40.24 6.18 15.29
CA THR A 229 40.64 5.05 14.44
C THR A 229 39.71 4.95 13.22
N PRO A 230 40.21 5.09 11.98
CA PRO A 230 39.40 4.92 10.77
C PRO A 230 38.76 3.52 10.70
N GLY A 231 37.46 3.46 10.45
CA GLY A 231 36.66 2.22 10.42
C GLY A 231 36.49 1.53 11.78
N GLY A 232 37.03 2.09 12.87
CA GLY A 232 36.77 1.60 14.22
C GLY A 232 35.35 1.92 14.66
N THR A 233 34.79 1.15 15.60
CA THR A 233 33.48 1.42 16.21
C THR A 233 33.58 1.55 17.73
N ASP A 234 32.60 2.23 18.34
CA ASP A 234 32.36 2.22 19.78
C ASP A 234 31.13 1.36 20.11
N THR A 235 31.23 0.48 21.12
CA THR A 235 30.09 -0.33 21.55
C THR A 235 29.11 0.46 22.40
N MET A 236 27.83 0.43 22.02
CA MET A 236 26.75 1.08 22.73
C MET A 236 26.21 0.21 23.88
N LYS A 237 25.83 0.84 24.99
CA LYS A 237 25.30 0.19 26.19
C LYS A 237 23.82 0.56 26.39
N LYS A 238 23.04 -0.34 26.97
CA LYS A 238 21.65 -0.07 27.34
C LYS A 238 21.56 1.13 28.32
N GLY A 239 20.51 1.93 28.16
CA GLY A 239 20.21 3.12 28.94
C GLY A 239 20.85 4.40 28.38
N ILE A 240 20.82 5.45 29.19
CA ILE A 240 21.38 6.76 28.86
C ILE A 240 22.90 6.73 29.06
N ASN A 241 23.63 6.95 27.97
CA ASN A 241 25.09 6.91 27.96
C ASN A 241 25.66 8.04 27.09
N SER A 242 26.96 8.26 27.19
CA SER A 242 27.65 9.24 26.36
C SER A 242 29.01 8.74 25.89
N VAL A 243 29.39 9.14 24.69
CA VAL A 243 30.72 8.95 24.10
C VAL A 243 31.47 10.27 24.14
N ASN A 244 32.72 10.26 24.60
CA ASN A 244 33.60 11.42 24.57
C ASN A 244 34.24 11.55 23.19
N LEU A 245 34.13 12.72 22.56
CA LEU A 245 34.64 13.01 21.23
C LEU A 245 35.71 14.11 21.23
N VAL A 246 36.08 14.64 22.41
CA VAL A 246 37.02 15.76 22.53
C VAL A 246 38.37 15.46 21.88
N ASP A 247 38.84 14.21 21.95
CA ASP A 247 40.14 13.80 21.41
C ASP A 247 40.16 13.75 19.87
N LEU A 248 39.00 13.86 19.21
CA LEU A 248 38.92 13.97 17.75
C LEU A 248 39.25 15.39 17.25
N GLU A 249 39.18 16.40 18.13
CA GLU A 249 39.42 17.81 17.79
C GLU A 249 38.55 18.33 16.63
N TRP A 250 37.35 17.76 16.46
CA TRP A 250 36.44 18.11 15.37
C TRP A 250 35.71 19.44 15.62
N THR A 251 35.61 20.23 14.56
CA THR A 251 35.09 21.61 14.56
C THR A 251 34.25 21.85 13.29
N GLY A 252 33.47 22.94 13.24
CA GLY A 252 32.75 23.37 12.04
C GLY A 252 31.25 23.08 12.06
N ASP A 253 30.66 22.84 10.89
CA ASP A 253 29.21 22.70 10.69
C ASP A 253 28.79 21.30 10.23
N ASN A 254 29.72 20.36 10.17
CA ASN A 254 29.47 18.98 9.71
C ASN A 254 29.73 17.96 10.81
N PHE A 255 28.69 17.19 11.11
CA PHE A 255 28.78 16.03 11.99
C PHE A 255 27.73 14.98 11.60
N TYR A 256 28.21 13.77 11.38
CA TYR A 256 27.40 12.61 11.05
C TYR A 256 27.71 11.49 12.04
N TYR A 257 26.73 10.64 12.28
CA TYR A 257 26.91 9.39 13.02
C TYR A 257 26.29 8.23 12.26
N GLN A 258 26.87 7.05 12.43
CA GLN A 258 26.36 5.80 11.90
C GLN A 258 26.28 4.78 13.01
N ILE A 259 25.12 4.16 13.19
CA ILE A 259 24.88 3.13 14.20
C ILE A 259 24.59 1.82 13.49
N GLU A 260 25.34 0.78 13.82
CA GLU A 260 25.10 -0.58 13.35
C GLU A 260 24.49 -1.41 14.47
N PHE A 261 23.32 -1.98 14.21
CA PHE A 261 22.68 -2.98 15.05
C PHE A 261 22.94 -4.35 14.45
N THR A 262 23.28 -5.35 15.26
CA THR A 262 23.35 -6.74 14.82
C THR A 262 22.65 -7.67 15.80
N SER A 263 22.16 -8.80 15.28
CA SER A 263 21.48 -9.86 16.01
C SER A 263 22.09 -11.18 15.59
N ALA A 264 22.53 -11.99 16.56
CA ALA A 264 23.14 -13.28 16.25
C ALA A 264 22.14 -14.28 15.64
N THR A 265 20.87 -14.17 16.01
CA THR A 265 19.78 -15.07 15.59
C THR A 265 18.79 -14.41 14.64
N GLY A 266 18.73 -13.07 14.60
CA GLY A 266 17.76 -12.30 13.82
C GLY A 266 16.48 -11.97 14.61
N ASP A 267 16.14 -12.74 15.63
CA ASP A 267 14.84 -12.67 16.31
C ASP A 267 14.70 -11.49 17.31
N GLU A 268 15.78 -10.74 17.53
CA GLU A 268 15.86 -9.69 18.55
C GLU A 268 16.65 -8.49 18.02
N THR A 269 16.28 -7.27 18.44
CA THR A 269 16.98 -6.06 18.00
C THR A 269 17.06 -4.98 19.08
N PRO A 270 18.20 -4.29 19.20
CA PRO A 270 18.31 -3.13 20.09
C PRO A 270 17.41 -1.97 19.64
N ALA A 271 16.76 -1.31 20.59
CA ALA A 271 15.92 -0.14 20.35
C ALA A 271 16.62 1.13 20.84
N LEU A 272 16.64 2.17 19.99
CA LEU A 272 17.19 3.50 20.28
C LEU A 272 16.05 4.52 20.34
N SER A 273 16.03 5.36 21.37
CA SER A 273 14.94 6.31 21.60
C SER A 273 15.35 7.78 21.47
N GLU A 274 16.63 8.09 21.69
CA GLU A 274 17.09 9.47 21.73
C GLU A 274 18.58 9.55 21.37
N VAL A 275 18.92 10.59 20.63
CA VAL A 275 20.29 11.02 20.33
C VAL A 275 20.40 12.53 20.58
N SER A 276 21.53 12.96 21.12
CA SER A 276 21.86 14.37 21.28
C SER A 276 23.36 14.58 21.16
N VAL A 277 23.76 15.76 20.72
CA VAL A 277 25.17 16.17 20.67
C VAL A 277 25.37 17.36 21.61
N LEU A 278 26.41 17.29 22.44
CA LEU A 278 26.86 18.42 23.25
C LEU A 278 28.03 19.10 22.55
N ILE A 279 27.83 20.39 22.28
CA ILE A 279 28.79 21.31 21.68
C ILE A 279 29.15 22.40 22.69
N ASN A 280 30.36 22.95 22.61
CA ASN A 280 30.75 24.11 23.42
C ASN A 280 30.70 25.38 22.58
N ASP A 281 29.74 26.26 22.89
CA ASP A 281 29.85 27.72 23.01
C ASP A 281 28.64 28.25 23.84
N PRO A 282 28.75 29.30 24.67
CA PRO A 282 28.55 29.24 26.13
C PRO A 282 27.12 28.87 26.61
N PRO A 283 26.91 28.56 27.91
CA PRO A 283 27.24 27.28 28.53
C PRO A 283 26.58 26.10 27.79
N GLY A 284 27.39 25.10 27.40
CA GLY A 284 26.99 23.75 26.99
C GLY A 284 25.64 23.62 26.29
N ILE A 285 25.57 23.99 25.02
CA ILE A 285 24.36 23.81 24.22
C ILE A 285 24.22 22.32 23.91
N ARG A 286 23.07 21.75 24.30
CA ARG A 286 22.65 20.41 23.92
C ARG A 286 21.73 20.55 22.70
N LEU A 287 22.17 20.01 21.57
CA LEU A 287 21.32 19.89 20.39
C LEU A 287 20.62 18.53 20.45
N GLU A 288 19.30 18.56 20.58
CA GLU A 288 18.44 17.38 20.58
C GLU A 288 17.88 17.17 19.18
N GLY A 289 17.96 15.95 18.69
CA GLY A 289 17.45 15.59 17.37
C GLY A 289 17.51 14.09 17.19
N VAL A 290 16.38 13.48 16.87
CA VAL A 290 16.34 12.10 16.42
C VAL A 290 16.10 12.17 14.92
N GLN A 291 17.17 12.01 14.14
CA GLN A 291 17.03 11.71 12.73
C GLN A 291 17.15 10.19 12.58
N MET A 292 16.00 9.52 12.67
CA MET A 292 15.87 8.12 12.32
C MET A 292 15.12 8.06 10.99
N GLU A 293 15.86 7.88 9.90
CA GLU A 293 15.26 7.36 8.67
C GLU A 293 15.45 5.84 8.67
N GLY A 294 14.40 5.13 9.10
CA GLY A 294 14.00 3.82 8.59
C GLY A 294 14.95 2.64 8.77
N ILE A 295 15.15 2.15 10.00
CA ILE A 295 15.71 0.80 10.22
C ILE A 295 14.96 0.03 11.31
N CYS A 296 14.28 -1.01 10.86
CA CYS A 296 13.87 -2.15 11.68
C CYS A 296 14.88 -3.28 11.44
N VAL A 297 15.46 -3.78 12.53
CA VAL A 297 16.07 -5.12 12.59
C VAL A 297 15.10 -5.90 13.51
N GLY A 298 14.81 -7.18 13.24
CA GLY A 298 13.92 -7.97 14.13
C GLY A 298 12.44 -7.50 14.22
N ASP A 299 11.75 -7.97 15.26
CA ASP A 299 10.33 -7.69 15.60
C ASP A 299 10.05 -6.28 16.17
N ALA A 300 11.03 -5.38 16.18
CA ALA A 300 10.85 -4.06 16.79
C ALA A 300 10.12 -3.10 15.83
N PRO A 301 9.01 -2.45 16.23
CA PRO A 301 8.34 -1.46 15.41
C PRO A 301 9.29 -0.29 15.13
N CYS A 302 9.37 0.12 13.86
CA CYS A 302 10.13 1.29 13.42
C CYS A 302 9.54 2.54 14.11
N PHE A 303 10.38 3.29 14.82
CA PHE A 303 10.03 4.56 15.48
C PHE A 303 10.46 5.75 14.64
#